data_AF-A0A1I0FCE2-F1
#
_entry.id   AF-A0A1I0FCE2-F1
#
_cell.length_a   1.000
_cell.length_b   1.000
_cell.length_c   1.000
_cell.angle_alpha   90.00
_cell.angle_beta   90.00
_cell.angle_gamma   90.00
#
_symmetry.space_group_name_H-M   'P 1'
#
loop_
_entity.id
_entity.type
_entity.pdbx_description
1 polymer ?
#
loop_
_entity_poly.entity_id
_entity_poly.type
_entity_poly.pdbx_seq_one_letter_code
_entity_poly.pdbx_strand_id
1 'polypeptide(L)'
;MDEKQLKALATEFAKNIKTEADLNQFSRMMKKIVVETALNAELTEHLGHEKNQSKQSSNTRNGYTSKTVLTDDGEFEIHTPRDREGTFEPQLIKKKSNTYYPDG
;
A
#
# COMPACT_ATOMS: atom_id res chain seq x y z
N MET A 1 8.92 -4.68 13.19
CA MET A 1 10.26 -4.18 12.84
C MET A 1 10.88 -3.62 14.10
N ASP A 2 12.07 -4.06 14.48
CA ASP A 2 12.76 -3.51 15.64
C ASP A 2 13.59 -2.25 15.26
N GLU A 3 14.03 -1.49 16.27
CA GLU A 3 14.78 -0.25 16.07
C GLU A 3 16.11 -0.46 15.32
N LYS A 4 16.74 -1.63 15.49
CA LYS A 4 18.01 -1.96 14.85
C LYS A 4 17.83 -2.18 13.35
N GLN A 5 16.80 -2.92 12.96
CA GLN A 5 16.41 -3.10 11.56
C GLN A 5 16.05 -1.76 10.92
N LEU A 6 15.34 -0.89 11.63
CA LEU A 6 14.96 0.43 11.13
C LEU A 6 16.18 1.33 10.89
N LYS A 7 17.13 1.37 11.84
CA LYS A 7 18.39 2.11 11.69
C LYS A 7 19.24 1.58 10.54
N ALA A 8 19.32 0.27 10.35
CA ALA A 8 20.06 -0.33 9.24
C ALA A 8 19.45 0.10 7.89
N LEU A 9 18.13 0.03 7.77
CA LEU A 9 17.42 0.49 6.57
C LEU A 9 17.66 1.99 6.31
N ALA A 10 17.51 2.83 7.35
CA ALA A 10 17.75 4.27 7.26
C ALA A 10 19.19 4.60 6.85
N THR A 11 20.17 3.85 7.34
CA THR A 11 21.59 4.03 6.99
C THR A 11 21.85 3.76 5.51
N GLU A 12 21.24 2.72 4.94
CA GLU A 12 21.38 2.43 3.50
C GLU A 12 20.74 3.52 2.63
N PHE A 13 19.58 4.05 3.03
CA PHE A 13 18.93 5.12 2.27
C PHE A 13 19.63 6.48 2.41
N ALA A 14 20.14 6.81 3.60
CA ALA A 14 20.83 8.06 3.85
C ALA A 14 22.06 8.27 2.95
N LYS A 15 22.69 7.19 2.46
CA LYS A 15 23.80 7.26 1.49
C LYS A 15 23.42 7.93 0.17
N ASN A 16 22.12 7.92 -0.18
CA ASN A 16 21.61 8.37 -1.48
C ASN A 16 20.69 9.61 -1.38
N ILE A 17 20.35 10.06 -0.17
CA ILE A 17 19.50 11.24 0.06
C ILE A 17 20.41 12.47 0.24
N LYS A 18 20.27 13.47 -0.63
CA LYS A 18 21.11 14.69 -0.60
C LYS A 18 20.30 15.96 -0.38
N THR A 19 18.99 15.90 -0.62
CA THR A 19 18.08 17.04 -0.58
C THR A 19 16.79 16.69 0.14
N GLU A 20 16.04 17.71 0.54
CA GLU A 20 14.67 17.54 1.06
C GLU A 20 13.74 16.88 0.03
N ALA A 21 13.93 17.17 -1.26
CA ALA A 21 13.20 16.53 -2.33
C ALA A 21 13.44 15.01 -2.39
N ASP A 22 14.69 14.57 -2.22
CA ASP A 22 15.03 13.13 -2.16
C ASP A 22 14.35 12.45 -0.97
N LEU A 23 14.31 13.13 0.18
CA LEU A 23 13.64 12.63 1.39
C LEU A 23 12.12 12.50 1.19
N ASN A 24 11.49 13.50 0.58
CA ASN A 24 10.06 13.49 0.27
C ASN A 24 9.71 12.39 -0.75
N GLN A 25 10.54 12.20 -1.78
CA GLN A 25 10.37 11.12 -2.74
C GLN A 25 10.47 9.74 -2.06
N PHE A 26 11.44 9.58 -1.16
CA PHE A 26 11.59 8.34 -0.39
C PHE A 26 10.37 8.06 0.50
N SER A 27 9.89 9.07 1.25
CA SER A 27 8.66 8.98 2.06
C SER A 27 7.48 8.47 1.24
N ARG A 28 7.21 9.08 0.08
CA ARG A 28 6.11 8.70 -0.81
C ARG A 28 6.26 7.28 -1.35
N MET A 29 7.47 6.87 -1.73
CA MET A 29 7.74 5.50 -2.21
C MET A 29 7.50 4.46 -1.10
N MET A 30 7.95 4.74 0.13
CA MET A 30 7.71 3.86 1.28
C MET A 30 6.22 3.76 1.60
N LYS A 31 5.51 4.89 1.65
CA LYS A 31 4.05 4.93 1.83
C LYS A 31 3.34 4.09 0.78
N LYS A 32 3.69 4.26 -0.50
CA LYS A 32 3.15 3.45 -1.61
C LYS A 32 3.31 1.95 -1.34
N ILE A 33 4.53 1.49 -1.08
CA ILE A 33 4.83 0.06 -0.88
C ILE A 33 4.05 -0.50 0.31
N VAL A 34 4.05 0.21 1.44
CA VAL A 34 3.35 -0.24 2.66
C VAL A 34 1.85 -0.30 2.44
N VAL A 35 1.27 0.74 1.84
CA VAL A 35 -0.18 0.80 1.53
C VAL A 35 -0.58 -0.31 0.57
N GLU A 36 0.13 -0.49 -0.55
CA GLU A 36 -0.19 -1.55 -1.51
C GLU A 36 -0.06 -2.94 -0.88
N THR A 37 0.96 -3.15 -0.03
CA THR A 37 1.15 -4.41 0.69
C THR A 37 0.00 -4.68 1.66
N ALA A 38 -0.38 -3.68 2.45
CA ALA A 38 -1.50 -3.79 3.39
C ALA A 38 -2.83 -4.08 2.67
N LEU A 39 -3.13 -3.37 1.58
CA LEU A 39 -4.34 -3.62 0.79
C LEU A 39 -4.35 -5.02 0.17
N ASN A 40 -3.19 -5.55 -0.23
CA ASN A 40 -3.10 -6.93 -0.70
C ASN A 40 -3.36 -7.95 0.41
N ALA A 41 -2.88 -7.68 1.63
CA ALA A 41 -3.15 -8.52 2.80
C ALA A 41 -4.65 -8.49 3.17
N GLU A 42 -5.27 -7.31 3.20
CA GLU A 42 -6.72 -7.15 3.40
C GLU A 42 -7.51 -7.96 2.35
N LEU A 43 -7.10 -7.95 1.07
CA LEU A 43 -7.76 -8.76 0.04
C LEU A 43 -7.53 -10.26 0.23
N THR A 44 -6.37 -10.70 0.72
CA THR A 44 -6.14 -12.12 1.04
C THR A 44 -7.11 -12.56 2.14
N GLU A 45 -7.24 -11.75 3.19
CA GLU A 45 -8.16 -12.02 4.30
C GLU A 45 -9.62 -12.06 3.82
N HIS A 46 -10.04 -11.08 3.02
CA HIS A 46 -11.38 -11.04 2.43
C HIS A 46 -11.70 -12.28 1.57
N LEU A 47 -10.74 -12.76 0.78
CA LEU A 47 -10.93 -13.94 -0.07
C LEU A 47 -10.77 -15.27 0.67
N GLY A 48 -10.13 -15.26 1.84
CA GLY A 48 -9.79 -16.45 2.62
C GLY A 48 -8.70 -17.33 1.98
N HIS A 49 -7.97 -16.82 0.99
CA HIS A 49 -6.89 -17.55 0.33
C HIS A 49 -5.86 -16.62 -0.30
N GLU A 50 -4.61 -17.10 -0.40
CA GLU A 50 -3.54 -16.37 -1.07
C GLU A 50 -3.67 -16.40 -2.59
N LYS A 51 -2.89 -15.55 -3.26
CA LYS A 51 -2.75 -15.58 -4.72
C LYS A 51 -2.23 -16.94 -5.17
N ASN A 52 -2.88 -17.52 -6.19
CA ASN A 52 -2.55 -18.82 -6.78
C ASN A 52 -2.70 -20.05 -5.86
N GLN A 53 -3.37 -19.92 -4.71
CA GLN A 53 -3.73 -21.07 -3.88
C GLN A 53 -5.09 -21.66 -4.28
N SER A 54 -5.30 -22.92 -3.91
CA SER A 54 -6.60 -23.59 -4.03
C SER A 54 -7.65 -22.85 -3.23
N LYS A 55 -8.83 -22.63 -3.83
CA LYS A 55 -9.90 -21.80 -3.27
C LYS A 55 -11.14 -22.63 -3.01
N GLN A 56 -11.90 -22.25 -1.97
CA GLN A 56 -13.21 -22.81 -1.69
C GLN A 56 -14.35 -21.95 -2.26
N SER A 57 -14.12 -20.65 -2.48
CA SER A 57 -15.12 -19.71 -3.03
C SER A 57 -14.96 -19.50 -4.55
N SER A 58 -16.03 -19.02 -5.20
CA SER A 58 -15.99 -18.58 -6.60
C SER A 58 -15.16 -17.31 -6.79
N ASN A 59 -15.14 -16.43 -5.79
CA ASN A 59 -14.50 -15.13 -5.85
C ASN A 59 -12.98 -15.27 -5.95
N THR A 60 -12.34 -14.31 -6.64
CA THR A 60 -10.90 -14.29 -6.87
C THR A 60 -10.40 -12.87 -7.03
N ARG A 61 -9.09 -12.68 -6.89
CA ARG A 61 -8.42 -11.44 -7.31
C ARG A 61 -8.70 -11.16 -8.80
N ASN A 62 -8.93 -9.89 -9.15
CA ASN A 62 -9.24 -9.45 -10.51
C ASN A 62 -8.38 -8.25 -10.92
N GLY A 63 -7.07 -8.39 -10.72
CA GLY A 63 -6.10 -7.35 -11.04
C GLY A 63 -6.11 -6.19 -10.05
N TYR A 64 -5.74 -5.02 -10.56
CA TYR A 64 -5.53 -3.80 -9.79
C TYR A 64 -6.20 -2.60 -10.48
N THR A 65 -6.36 -1.51 -9.74
CA THR A 65 -6.79 -0.22 -10.26
C THR A 65 -5.87 0.86 -9.71
N SER A 66 -5.42 1.78 -10.58
CA SER A 66 -4.61 2.92 -10.13
C SER A 66 -5.45 3.93 -9.39
N LYS A 67 -4.88 4.49 -8.32
CA LYS A 67 -5.48 5.57 -7.52
C LYS A 67 -4.38 6.53 -7.07
N THR A 68 -4.60 7.82 -7.26
CA THR A 68 -3.75 8.86 -6.67
C THR A 68 -4.19 9.12 -5.23
N VAL A 69 -3.24 9.01 -4.30
CA VAL A 69 -3.41 9.31 -2.89
C VAL A 69 -2.79 10.67 -2.60
N LEU A 70 -3.56 11.53 -1.95
CA LEU A 70 -3.17 12.85 -1.50
C LEU A 70 -2.77 12.81 -0.02
N THR A 71 -1.61 13.38 0.29
CA THR A 71 -1.05 13.54 1.64
C THR A 71 -0.48 14.96 1.80
N ASP A 72 -0.15 15.35 3.04
CA ASP A 72 0.39 16.69 3.32
C ASP A 72 1.75 16.94 2.65
N ASP A 73 2.55 15.88 2.50
CA ASP A 73 3.84 15.89 1.81
C ASP A 73 3.71 15.65 0.29
N GLY A 74 2.50 15.74 -0.28
CA GLY A 74 2.21 15.70 -1.72
C GLY A 74 1.35 14.51 -2.16
N GLU A 75 1.51 14.07 -3.40
CA GLU A 75 0.70 12.96 -3.94
C GLU A 75 1.56 11.79 -4.46
N PHE A 76 0.98 10.60 -4.41
CA PHE A 76 1.58 9.40 -5.00
C PHE A 76 0.50 8.44 -5.53
N GLU A 77 0.82 7.73 -6.61
CA GLU A 77 -0.07 6.72 -7.19
C GLU A 77 0.14 5.36 -6.52
N ILE A 78 -0.96 4.68 -6.16
CA ILE A 78 -0.99 3.29 -5.71
C ILE A 78 -1.83 2.43 -6.66
N HIS A 79 -1.57 1.12 -6.65
CA HIS A 79 -2.37 0.10 -7.31
C HIS A 79 -3.20 -0.66 -6.29
N THR A 80 -4.49 -0.33 -6.19
CA THR A 80 -5.42 -0.98 -5.26
C THR A 80 -5.88 -2.33 -5.81
N PRO A 81 -5.76 -3.42 -5.06
CA PRO A 81 -6.24 -4.72 -5.50
C PRO A 81 -7.77 -4.78 -5.45
N ARG A 82 -8.36 -5.66 -6.25
CA ARG A 82 -9.81 -5.86 -6.33
C ARG A 82 -10.15 -7.33 -6.46
N ASP A 83 -11.32 -7.71 -6.00
CA ASP A 83 -11.91 -9.01 -6.24
C ASP A 83 -12.77 -9.01 -7.52
N ARG A 84 -13.16 -10.21 -7.97
CA ARG A 84 -13.93 -10.42 -9.19
C ARG A 84 -15.39 -10.05 -9.00
N GLU A 85 -15.94 -10.34 -7.81
CA GLU A 85 -17.34 -10.08 -7.47
C GLU A 85 -17.56 -8.62 -7.02
N GLY A 86 -16.50 -7.86 -6.75
CA GLY A 86 -16.56 -6.44 -6.38
C GLY A 86 -16.98 -6.19 -4.93
N THR A 87 -16.94 -7.22 -4.09
CA THR A 87 -17.41 -7.20 -2.70
C THR A 87 -16.33 -6.78 -1.71
N PHE A 88 -15.07 -6.71 -2.12
CA PHE A 88 -13.98 -6.27 -1.25
C PHE A 88 -14.09 -4.78 -0.91
N GLU A 89 -14.17 -4.42 0.36
CA GLU A 89 -14.16 -3.02 0.85
C GLU A 89 -12.90 -2.74 1.68
N PRO A 90 -11.87 -2.11 1.10
CA PRO A 90 -10.61 -1.84 1.80
C PRO A 90 -10.80 -0.86 2.96
N GLN A 91 -10.11 -1.13 4.07
CA GLN A 91 -10.21 -0.35 5.30
C GLN A 91 -9.18 0.78 5.33
N LEU A 92 -7.91 0.48 4.99
CA LEU A 92 -6.83 1.47 5.02
C LEU A 92 -7.10 2.66 4.09
N ILE A 93 -7.56 2.40 2.86
CA ILE A 93 -7.93 3.43 1.88
C ILE A 93 -9.27 3.08 1.24
N LYS A 94 -10.34 3.70 1.73
CA LYS A 94 -11.71 3.46 1.29
C LYS A 94 -11.90 3.66 -0.21
N LYS A 95 -12.86 2.92 -0.80
CA LYS A 95 -13.28 3.14 -2.20
C LYS A 95 -13.72 4.60 -2.40
N LYS A 96 -13.39 5.15 -3.59
CA LYS A 96 -13.74 6.52 -4.01
C LYS A 96 -13.15 7.66 -3.16
N SER A 97 -12.40 7.37 -2.09
CA SER A 97 -11.56 8.35 -1.39
C SER A 97 -10.18 8.41 -2.03
N ASN A 98 -9.67 9.63 -2.22
CA ASN A 98 -8.29 9.90 -2.65
C ASN A 98 -7.43 10.40 -1.49
N THR A 99 -7.98 10.51 -0.28
CA THR A 99 -7.29 11.14 0.84
C THR A 99 -6.82 10.08 1.83
N TYR A 100 -5.54 10.17 2.21
CA TYR A 100 -4.93 9.35 3.25
C TYR A 100 -4.43 10.29 4.36
N TYR A 101 -5.19 10.36 5.45
CA TYR A 101 -4.76 11.02 6.67
C TYR A 101 -4.28 9.94 7.63
N PRO A 102 -2.95 9.81 7.87
CA PRO A 102 -2.44 8.85 8.85
C PRO A 102 -2.89 9.20 10.28
N ASP A 103 -3.22 10.47 10.50
CA ASP A 103 -3.75 11.03 11.74
C ASP A 103 -5.13 11.57 11.39
N GLY A 104 -6.21 11.01 11.94
CA GLY A 104 -7.56 11.54 11.72
C GLY A 104 -7.68 13.01 12.11
#